data_AF-A0A3Q3E743-F1
#
_entry.id   AF-A0A3Q3E743-F1
#
_cell.length_a   1.000
_cell.length_b   1.000
_cell.length_c   1.000
_cell.angle_alpha   90.00
_cell.angle_beta   90.00
_cell.angle_gamma   90.00
#
_symmetry.space_group_name_H-M   'P 1'
#
loop_
_entity.id
_entity.type
_entity.pdbx_description
1 polymer ?
#
loop_
_entity_poly.entity_id
_entity_poly.type
_entity_poly.pdbx_seq_one_letter_code
_entity_poly.pdbx_strand_id
1 'polypeptide(L)'
;LLGMSQIVRSLLELLQRRSYYSGDLLFSTEILRNVTDTFKRATYIPAPDDVQKFFQIISLMLDMENLEKWEDAHQVAPGAALLMRILEDFIHLIGEAQKPFQSFLVVTNNLMITIQREPVSAVSSNINFPMKGRRGMKDWARTAEDKLYIPKEFFTNPTEGKITTLDLLEGREGRGQKKTETDSEATMYYVIGAILYRTLGVILPAPNPPAMINSKILTVTVRPEPQPSEPKVVVELSPLINVSFFFFLKFSATLFVCAYIEIPQKNGP
;
A
#
# COMPACT_ATOMS: atom_id res chain seq x y z
N LEU A 1 -15.50 15.85 11.67
CA LEU A 1 -14.19 15.19 11.48
C LEU A 1 -13.65 14.57 12.76
N LEU A 2 -13.69 15.28 13.90
CA LEU A 2 -13.48 14.68 15.24
C LEU A 2 -14.36 13.43 15.49
N GLY A 3 -15.59 13.45 14.97
CA GLY A 3 -16.48 12.27 15.00
C GLY A 3 -15.95 11.05 14.22
N MET A 4 -15.22 11.24 13.12
CA MET A 4 -14.62 10.11 12.37
C MET A 4 -13.43 9.51 13.12
N SER A 5 -12.59 10.34 13.76
CA SER A 5 -11.57 9.87 14.71
C SER A 5 -12.20 9.08 15.86
N GLN A 6 -13.34 9.53 16.39
CA GLN A 6 -14.05 8.80 17.43
C GLN A 6 -14.60 7.46 16.93
N ILE A 7 -15.12 7.40 15.70
CA ILE A 7 -15.56 6.14 15.07
C ILE A 7 -14.40 5.15 14.96
N VAL A 8 -13.20 5.59 14.56
CA VAL A 8 -12.00 4.72 14.54
C VAL A 8 -11.71 4.16 15.93
N ARG A 9 -11.74 4.98 16.98
CA ARG A 9 -11.50 4.52 18.36
C ARG A 9 -12.54 3.50 18.81
N SER A 10 -13.82 3.80 18.62
CA SER A 10 -14.91 2.89 18.98
C SER A 10 -14.87 1.58 18.19
N LEU A 11 -14.54 1.62 16.89
CA LEU A 11 -14.39 0.42 16.08
C LEU A 11 -13.24 -0.45 16.58
N LEU A 12 -12.11 0.16 16.96
CA LEU A 12 -11.00 -0.58 17.56
C LEU A 12 -11.42 -1.27 18.87
N GLU A 13 -12.12 -0.56 19.76
CA GLU A 13 -12.61 -1.13 21.02
C GLU A 13 -13.55 -2.33 20.79
N LEU A 14 -14.42 -2.26 19.78
CA LEU A 14 -15.31 -3.36 19.41
C LEU A 14 -14.54 -4.58 18.90
N LEU A 15 -13.62 -4.38 17.95
CA LEU A 15 -12.82 -5.47 17.38
C LEU A 15 -11.83 -6.08 18.39
N GLN A 16 -11.39 -5.33 19.39
CA GLN A 16 -10.56 -5.86 20.48
C GLN A 16 -11.30 -6.87 21.35
N ARG A 17 -12.65 -6.85 21.39
CA ARG A 17 -13.45 -7.83 22.15
C ARG A 17 -13.48 -9.21 21.50
N ARG A 18 -13.06 -9.34 20.23
CA ARG A 18 -13.02 -10.60 19.46
C ARG A 18 -14.35 -11.36 19.39
N SER A 19 -15.47 -10.68 19.65
CA SER A 19 -16.83 -11.23 19.58
C SER A 19 -17.55 -10.59 18.39
N TYR A 20 -17.22 -11.06 17.19
CA TYR A 20 -17.77 -10.58 15.92
C TYR A 20 -17.77 -11.71 14.88
N TYR A 21 -18.61 -11.56 13.85
CA TYR A 21 -18.87 -12.54 12.79
C TYR A 21 -18.36 -12.07 11.42
N SER A 22 -18.54 -12.90 10.40
CA SER A 22 -18.19 -12.59 9.01
C SER A 22 -18.84 -11.30 8.49
N GLY A 23 -20.14 -11.10 8.81
CA GLY A 23 -20.86 -9.87 8.47
C GLY A 23 -20.28 -8.61 9.12
N ASP A 24 -19.76 -8.71 10.34
CA ASP A 24 -19.12 -7.59 11.03
C ASP A 24 -17.78 -7.21 10.40
N LEU A 25 -17.04 -8.16 9.82
CA LEU A 25 -15.82 -7.88 9.06
C LEU A 25 -16.12 -7.09 7.79
N LEU A 26 -17.18 -7.46 7.07
CA LEU A 26 -17.64 -6.69 5.90
C LEU A 26 -18.11 -5.30 6.32
N PHE A 27 -18.93 -5.19 7.37
CA PHE A 27 -19.41 -3.91 7.86
C PHE A 27 -18.27 -3.01 8.37
N SER A 28 -17.29 -3.58 9.08
CA SER A 28 -16.09 -2.86 9.52
C SER A 28 -15.27 -2.34 8.33
N THR A 29 -15.14 -3.13 7.26
CA THR A 29 -14.51 -2.71 6.01
C THR A 29 -15.23 -1.49 5.42
N GLU A 30 -16.56 -1.50 5.40
CA GLU A 30 -17.36 -0.37 4.90
C GLU A 30 -17.23 0.88 5.78
N ILE A 31 -17.18 0.72 7.12
CA ILE A 31 -16.92 1.84 8.04
C ILE A 31 -15.56 2.48 7.72
N LEU A 32 -14.51 1.66 7.59
CA LEU A 32 -13.16 2.17 7.28
C LEU A 32 -13.12 2.89 5.94
N ARG A 33 -13.83 2.38 4.91
CA ARG A 33 -13.97 3.09 3.63
C ARG A 33 -14.58 4.47 3.82
N ASN A 34 -15.73 4.53 4.50
CA ASN A 34 -16.46 5.78 4.71
C ASN A 34 -15.65 6.79 5.54
N VAL A 35 -14.89 6.31 6.54
CA VAL A 35 -13.95 7.13 7.32
C VAL A 35 -12.87 7.72 6.42
N THR A 36 -12.18 6.88 5.63
CA THR A 36 -11.12 7.30 4.71
C THR A 36 -11.63 8.28 3.67
N ASP A 37 -12.77 8.01 3.05
CA ASP A 37 -13.38 8.89 2.05
C ASP A 37 -13.81 10.24 2.65
N THR A 38 -14.27 10.24 3.90
CA THR A 38 -14.62 11.49 4.59
C THR A 38 -13.38 12.30 4.93
N PHE A 39 -12.30 11.67 5.39
CA PHE A 39 -11.03 12.36 5.62
C PHE A 39 -10.47 12.96 4.33
N LYS A 40 -10.46 12.18 3.23
CA LYS A 40 -10.03 12.65 1.89
C LYS A 40 -10.87 13.85 1.43
N ARG A 41 -12.21 13.73 1.41
CA ARG A 41 -13.10 14.80 0.96
C ARG A 41 -12.97 16.08 1.76
N ALA A 42 -12.69 15.97 3.06
CA ALA A 42 -12.56 17.12 3.93
C ALA A 42 -11.12 17.61 4.09
N THR A 43 -10.16 17.06 3.33
CA THR A 43 -8.73 17.37 3.44
C THR A 43 -8.21 17.29 4.89
N TYR A 44 -8.80 16.38 5.68
CA TYR A 44 -8.51 16.25 7.10
C TYR A 44 -7.46 15.18 7.33
N ILE A 45 -6.38 15.57 7.99
CA ILE A 45 -5.33 14.66 8.38
C ILE A 45 -5.58 14.18 9.81
N PRO A 46 -5.81 12.87 10.04
CA PRO A 46 -6.01 12.35 11.38
C PRO A 46 -4.75 12.48 12.25
N ALA A 47 -4.96 12.59 13.57
CA ALA A 47 -3.85 12.65 14.52
C ALA A 47 -3.03 11.33 14.50
N PRO A 48 -1.72 11.38 14.79
CA PRO A 48 -0.86 10.18 14.73
C PRO A 48 -1.38 9.00 15.55
N ASP A 49 -1.98 9.26 16.71
CA ASP A 49 -2.59 8.23 17.56
C ASP A 49 -3.80 7.54 16.89
N ASP A 50 -4.65 8.29 16.19
CA ASP A 50 -5.78 7.72 15.43
C ASP A 50 -5.29 6.94 14.20
N VAL A 51 -4.20 7.39 13.58
CA VAL A 51 -3.52 6.67 12.48
C VAL A 51 -3.02 5.30 12.95
N GLN A 52 -2.38 5.23 14.12
CA GLN A 52 -1.96 3.95 14.71
C GLN A 52 -3.15 3.03 14.96
N LYS A 53 -4.26 3.58 15.48
CA LYS A 53 -5.49 2.81 15.74
C LYS A 53 -6.10 2.27 14.45
N PHE A 54 -6.11 3.06 13.37
CA PHE A 54 -6.58 2.61 12.06
C PHE A 54 -5.79 1.39 11.57
N PHE A 55 -4.45 1.43 11.64
CA PHE A 55 -3.63 0.26 11.29
C PHE A 55 -3.83 -0.93 12.23
N GLN A 56 -4.05 -0.68 13.53
CA GLN A 56 -4.33 -1.72 14.50
C GLN A 56 -5.66 -2.44 14.21
N ILE A 57 -6.69 -1.70 13.77
CA ILE A 57 -7.97 -2.28 13.33
C ILE A 57 -7.73 -3.24 12.16
N ILE A 58 -7.03 -2.81 11.12
CA ILE A 58 -6.77 -3.66 9.95
C ILE A 58 -5.93 -4.88 10.37
N SER A 59 -4.95 -4.70 11.25
CA SER A 59 -4.19 -5.82 11.80
C SER A 59 -5.06 -6.81 12.56
N LEU A 60 -6.08 -6.38 13.30
CA LEU A 60 -7.01 -7.27 14.01
C LEU A 60 -7.94 -7.98 13.03
N MET A 61 -8.46 -7.26 12.04
CA MET A 61 -9.32 -7.84 11.01
C MET A 61 -8.58 -8.93 10.23
N LEU A 62 -7.30 -8.71 9.90
CA LEU A 62 -6.45 -9.67 9.19
C LEU A 62 -5.77 -10.70 10.11
N ASP A 63 -6.22 -10.88 11.35
CA ASP A 63 -5.68 -11.93 12.20
C ASP A 63 -6.06 -13.34 11.68
N MET A 64 -5.19 -14.34 11.88
CA MET A 64 -5.47 -15.71 11.42
C MET A 64 -6.67 -16.32 12.13
N GLU A 65 -7.00 -15.86 13.34
CA GLU A 65 -8.23 -16.26 14.05
C GLU A 65 -9.53 -15.89 13.31
N ASN A 66 -9.44 -15.05 12.28
CA ASN A 66 -10.57 -14.65 11.46
C ASN A 66 -10.64 -15.37 10.12
N LEU A 67 -9.81 -16.38 9.87
CA LEU A 67 -9.77 -17.10 8.58
C LEU A 67 -11.15 -17.59 8.16
N GLU A 68 -11.80 -18.43 8.97
CA GLU A 68 -13.14 -18.98 8.68
C GLU A 68 -14.18 -17.87 8.46
N LYS A 69 -14.11 -16.78 9.24
CA LYS A 69 -15.01 -15.63 9.09
C LYS A 69 -14.79 -14.91 7.76
N TRP A 70 -13.56 -14.82 7.28
CA TRP A 70 -13.24 -14.24 5.98
C TRP A 70 -13.67 -15.15 4.84
N GLU A 71 -13.48 -16.46 4.96
CA GLU A 71 -13.97 -17.45 4.00
C GLU A 71 -15.49 -17.31 3.81
N ASP A 72 -16.24 -17.24 4.91
CA ASP A 72 -17.69 -17.00 4.89
C ASP A 72 -18.03 -15.63 4.26
N ALA A 73 -17.31 -14.57 4.64
CA ALA A 73 -17.54 -13.23 4.11
C ALA A 73 -17.28 -13.15 2.60
N HIS A 74 -16.28 -13.88 2.09
CA HIS A 74 -15.91 -13.90 0.67
C HIS A 74 -16.92 -14.61 -0.21
N GLN A 75 -17.83 -15.41 0.35
CA GLN A 75 -18.98 -15.93 -0.39
C GLN A 75 -19.94 -14.82 -0.83
N VAL A 76 -19.96 -13.70 -0.12
CA VAL A 76 -20.86 -12.56 -0.39
C VAL A 76 -20.13 -11.41 -1.10
N ALA A 77 -18.92 -11.08 -0.67
CA ALA A 77 -18.15 -9.97 -1.24
C ALA A 77 -16.64 -10.14 -1.03
N PRO A 78 -15.77 -9.62 -1.92
CA PRO A 78 -14.32 -9.70 -1.78
C PRO A 78 -13.76 -8.71 -0.73
N GLY A 79 -14.26 -8.80 0.51
CA GLY A 79 -14.04 -7.81 1.56
C GLY A 79 -12.57 -7.58 1.92
N ALA A 80 -11.74 -8.64 1.91
CA ALA A 80 -10.31 -8.49 2.20
C ALA A 80 -9.58 -7.69 1.11
N ALA A 81 -9.94 -7.88 -0.17
CA ALA A 81 -9.39 -7.08 -1.27
C ALA A 81 -9.85 -5.61 -1.20
N LEU A 82 -11.10 -5.36 -0.79
CA LEU A 82 -11.59 -4.01 -0.53
C LEU A 82 -10.82 -3.35 0.62
N LEU A 83 -10.55 -4.09 1.70
CA LEU A 83 -9.77 -3.62 2.84
C LEU A 83 -8.35 -3.19 2.43
N MET A 84 -7.71 -3.92 1.52
CA MET A 84 -6.40 -3.55 0.97
C MET A 84 -6.45 -2.23 0.20
N ARG A 85 -7.49 -2.01 -0.61
CA ARG A 85 -7.66 -0.74 -1.34
C ARG A 85 -7.90 0.43 -0.38
N ILE A 86 -8.68 0.22 0.68
CA ILE A 86 -8.94 1.22 1.71
C ILE A 86 -7.64 1.57 2.45
N LEU A 87 -6.81 0.56 2.77
CA LEU A 87 -5.50 0.76 3.38
C LEU A 87 -4.57 1.57 2.48
N GLU A 88 -4.54 1.26 1.18
CA GLU A 88 -3.78 2.02 0.19
C GLU A 88 -4.19 3.50 0.16
N ASP A 89 -5.49 3.77 0.06
CA ASP A 89 -6.02 5.13 0.06
C ASP A 89 -5.72 5.89 1.34
N PHE A 90 -5.79 5.22 2.49
CA PHE A 90 -5.46 5.82 3.78
C PHE A 90 -3.96 6.12 3.90
N ILE A 91 -3.08 5.26 3.38
CA ILE A 91 -1.63 5.48 3.32
C ILE A 91 -1.31 6.74 2.51
N HIS A 92 -1.96 6.93 1.37
CA HIS A 92 -1.74 8.12 0.54
C HIS A 92 -2.23 9.41 1.21
N LEU A 93 -3.42 9.36 1.83
CA LEU A 93 -3.95 10.48 2.61
C LEU A 93 -2.95 10.96 3.68
N ILE A 94 -2.36 10.03 4.45
CA ILE A 94 -1.42 10.42 5.51
C ILE A 94 -0.03 10.75 4.98
N GLY A 95 0.37 10.16 3.86
CA GLY A 95 1.65 10.42 3.20
C GLY A 95 1.73 11.82 2.61
N GLU A 96 0.61 12.35 2.08
CA GLU A 96 0.52 13.74 1.61
C GLU A 96 0.78 14.77 2.72
N ALA A 97 0.51 14.42 3.97
CA ALA A 97 0.73 15.28 5.14
C ALA A 97 2.14 15.18 5.74
N GLN A 98 2.96 14.19 5.33
CA GLN A 98 4.32 14.04 5.83
C GLN A 98 5.23 15.17 5.34
N LYS A 99 6.29 15.49 6.07
CA LYS A 99 7.31 16.39 5.52
C LYS A 99 8.13 15.65 4.44
N PRO A 100 8.69 16.35 3.46
CA PRO A 100 9.60 15.75 2.49
C PRO A 100 10.75 15.00 3.16
N PHE A 101 11.19 13.90 2.55
CA PHE A 101 12.24 12.99 3.00
C PHE A 101 11.95 12.29 4.35
N GLN A 102 10.72 12.38 4.86
CA GLN A 102 10.33 11.63 6.05
C GLN A 102 9.82 10.24 5.69
N SER A 103 10.22 9.28 6.52
CA SER A 103 9.78 7.89 6.47
C SER A 103 9.06 7.55 7.78
N PHE A 104 7.78 7.25 7.64
CA PHE A 104 6.93 6.75 8.70
C PHE A 104 6.89 5.22 8.65
N LEU A 105 7.11 4.56 9.79
CA LEU A 105 7.07 3.10 9.91
C LEU A 105 6.06 2.70 10.98
N VAL A 106 5.19 1.77 10.65
CA VAL A 106 4.27 1.11 11.59
C VAL A 106 4.43 -0.39 11.50
N VAL A 107 4.49 -1.04 12.66
CA VAL A 107 4.57 -2.50 12.77
C VAL A 107 3.53 -2.96 13.79
N THR A 108 2.59 -3.77 13.31
CA THR A 108 1.52 -4.39 14.10
C THR A 108 1.76 -5.90 14.20
N ASN A 109 0.75 -6.67 14.62
CA ASN A 109 0.85 -8.13 14.65
C ASN A 109 0.83 -8.76 13.25
N ASN A 110 0.11 -8.12 12.31
CA ASN A 110 -0.17 -8.69 10.99
C ASN A 110 0.22 -7.79 9.82
N LEU A 111 0.70 -6.56 10.09
CA LEU A 111 1.12 -5.58 9.08
C LEU A 111 2.46 -4.92 9.45
N MET A 112 3.32 -4.74 8.46
CA MET A 112 4.42 -3.77 8.50
C MET A 112 4.22 -2.80 7.35
N ILE A 113 4.24 -1.50 7.63
CA ILE A 113 3.94 -0.44 6.67
C ILE A 113 5.02 0.62 6.74
N THR A 114 5.63 0.97 5.61
CA THR A 114 6.42 2.19 5.48
C THR A 114 5.76 3.17 4.53
N ILE A 115 5.74 4.44 4.91
CA ILE A 115 5.20 5.54 4.11
C ILE A 115 6.28 6.59 3.98
N GLN A 116 6.65 6.92 2.76
CA GLN A 116 7.71 7.87 2.46
C GLN A 116 7.15 8.97 1.58
N ARG A 117 7.62 10.21 1.79
CA ARG A 117 7.31 11.34 0.92
C ARG A 117 8.60 11.86 0.31
N GLU A 118 8.78 11.71 -0.99
CA GLU A 118 9.99 12.09 -1.71
C GLU A 118 9.64 13.14 -2.78
N PRO A 119 10.44 14.20 -3.00
CA PRO A 119 10.23 15.10 -4.14
C PRO A 119 10.46 14.35 -5.46
N VAL A 120 9.62 14.62 -6.46
CA VAL A 120 9.74 13.99 -7.79
C VAL A 120 11.07 14.32 -8.46
N SER A 121 11.57 15.54 -8.29
CA SER A 121 12.85 15.98 -8.85
C SER A 121 14.09 15.45 -8.12
N ALA A 122 13.92 14.87 -6.94
CA ALA A 122 15.04 14.54 -6.05
C ALA A 122 14.71 13.34 -5.15
N VAL A 123 14.32 12.21 -5.75
CA VAL A 123 14.17 10.96 -4.99
C VAL A 123 15.53 10.57 -4.42
N SER A 124 15.61 10.53 -3.10
CA SER A 124 16.89 10.53 -2.37
C SER A 124 17.69 9.23 -2.51
N SER A 125 17.03 8.09 -2.69
CA SER A 125 17.69 6.78 -2.68
C SER A 125 16.82 5.64 -3.26
N ASN A 126 17.44 4.48 -3.44
CA ASN A 126 16.72 3.23 -3.72
C ASN A 126 15.90 2.80 -2.51
N ILE A 127 14.71 2.25 -2.76
CA ILE A 127 13.81 1.82 -1.70
C ILE A 127 14.05 0.35 -1.40
N ASN A 128 14.38 0.06 -0.14
CA ASN A 128 14.52 -1.28 0.39
C ASN A 128 13.46 -1.49 1.48
N PHE A 129 12.67 -2.54 1.34
CA PHE A 129 11.61 -2.87 2.30
C PHE A 129 11.50 -4.38 2.50
N PRO A 130 11.25 -4.89 3.72
CA PRO A 130 11.19 -4.16 4.98
C PRO A 130 12.57 -3.65 5.41
N MET A 131 12.61 -2.47 6.03
CA MET A 131 13.85 -1.95 6.63
C MET A 131 14.29 -2.87 7.76
N LYS A 132 15.53 -3.40 7.72
CA LYS A 132 16.07 -4.26 8.79
C LYS A 132 16.78 -3.43 9.88
N GLY A 133 16.89 -3.99 11.08
CA GLY A 133 17.76 -3.44 12.15
C GLY A 133 17.21 -2.30 13.00
N ARG A 134 15.92 -1.91 12.87
CA ARG A 134 15.30 -0.97 13.82
C ARG A 134 14.96 -1.65 15.15
N ARG A 135 15.34 -1.01 16.27
CA ARG A 135 14.94 -1.44 17.62
C ARG A 135 13.43 -1.28 17.81
N GLY A 136 12.81 -2.18 18.57
CA GLY A 136 11.36 -2.15 18.85
C GLY A 136 10.48 -2.77 17.78
N MET A 137 11.05 -3.31 16.70
CA MET A 137 10.30 -4.03 15.68
C MET A 137 9.85 -5.42 16.19
N LYS A 138 8.59 -5.79 15.96
CA LYS A 138 8.05 -7.10 16.33
C LYS A 138 8.84 -8.23 15.67
N ASP A 139 8.94 -9.37 16.36
CA ASP A 139 9.84 -10.45 15.97
C ASP A 139 9.55 -11.00 14.58
N TRP A 140 8.27 -11.21 14.23
CA TRP A 140 7.86 -11.69 12.91
C TRP A 140 8.33 -10.77 11.76
N ALA A 141 8.37 -9.46 11.99
CA ALA A 141 8.80 -8.47 11.00
C ALA A 141 10.33 -8.35 10.97
N ARG A 142 11.00 -8.58 12.11
CA ARG A 142 12.47 -8.57 12.21
C ARG A 142 13.10 -9.75 11.49
N THR A 143 12.48 -10.93 11.59
CA THR A 143 12.92 -12.16 10.94
C THR A 143 12.29 -12.36 9.56
N ALA A 144 11.56 -11.38 9.03
CA ALA A 144 11.04 -11.45 7.68
C ALA A 144 12.20 -11.49 6.67
N GLU A 145 12.17 -12.53 5.85
CA GLU A 145 13.14 -12.76 4.78
C GLU A 145 12.66 -12.20 3.43
N ASP A 146 11.38 -11.86 3.32
CA ASP A 146 10.78 -11.18 2.18
C ASP A 146 11.45 -9.81 1.96
N LYS A 147 11.76 -9.47 0.71
CA LYS A 147 12.39 -8.20 0.33
C LYS A 147 11.76 -7.59 -0.92
N LEU A 148 11.73 -6.28 -0.93
CA LEU A 148 11.44 -5.43 -2.06
C LEU A 148 12.60 -4.49 -2.25
N TYR A 149 13.03 -4.36 -3.51
CA TYR A 149 13.97 -3.36 -3.96
C TYR A 149 13.36 -2.58 -5.13
N ILE A 150 13.27 -1.26 -4.97
CA ILE A 150 12.87 -0.33 -6.04
C ILE A 150 14.05 0.60 -6.33
N PRO A 151 14.64 0.53 -7.53
CA PRO A 151 15.68 1.44 -7.95
C PRO A 151 15.12 2.86 -8.07
N LYS A 152 15.90 3.88 -7.71
CA LYS A 152 15.48 5.29 -7.79
C LYS A 152 15.09 5.71 -9.22
N GLU A 153 15.67 5.06 -10.22
CA GLU A 153 15.41 5.26 -11.65
C GLU A 153 13.96 4.89 -12.03
N PHE A 154 13.28 4.11 -11.18
CA PHE A 154 11.85 3.84 -11.30
C PHE A 154 11.01 5.13 -11.23
N PHE A 155 11.48 6.16 -10.51
CA PHE A 155 10.78 7.41 -10.27
C PHE A 155 11.18 8.49 -11.29
N THR A 156 10.89 8.26 -12.56
CA THR A 156 11.12 9.23 -13.65
C THR A 156 9.83 9.96 -14.03
N ASN A 157 9.97 11.21 -14.49
CA ASN A 157 8.90 12.20 -14.61
C ASN A 157 8.20 12.14 -15.98
N PRO A 158 6.86 12.24 -16.09
CA PRO A 158 6.17 12.43 -17.38
C PRO A 158 6.53 13.76 -18.10
N THR A 159 7.03 14.77 -17.39
CA THR A 159 7.18 16.13 -17.94
C THR A 159 8.45 16.35 -18.77
N GLU A 160 9.50 15.53 -18.61
CA GLU A 160 10.73 15.66 -19.40
C GLU A 160 10.53 15.35 -20.90
N GLY A 161 9.48 14.61 -21.25
CA GLY A 161 9.18 14.23 -22.64
C GLY A 161 8.34 15.23 -23.44
N LYS A 162 7.80 16.30 -22.83
CA LYS A 162 6.91 17.26 -23.52
C LYS A 162 7.55 18.60 -23.87
N ILE A 163 8.75 18.91 -23.37
CA ILE A 163 9.39 20.22 -23.55
C ILE A 163 10.20 20.30 -24.87
N THR A 164 10.44 19.21 -25.59
CA THR A 164 11.38 19.23 -26.73
C THR A 164 10.78 19.49 -28.12
N THR A 165 9.48 19.78 -28.26
CA THR A 165 8.89 20.03 -29.60
C THR A 165 8.04 21.29 -29.76
N LEU A 166 7.51 21.88 -28.69
CA LEU A 166 6.76 23.15 -28.82
C LEU A 166 7.65 24.40 -28.75
N ASP A 167 8.77 24.37 -28.03
CA ASP A 167 9.65 25.54 -27.88
C ASP A 167 10.52 25.86 -29.11
N LEU A 168 10.58 24.95 -30.10
CA LEU A 168 11.39 25.14 -31.32
C LEU A 168 10.63 25.74 -32.50
N LEU A 169 9.31 25.90 -32.40
CA LEU A 169 8.47 26.40 -33.50
C LEU A 169 8.03 27.87 -33.33
N GLU A 170 8.22 28.48 -32.16
CA GLU A 170 7.84 29.88 -31.91
C GLU A 170 9.03 30.84 -31.97
N GLY A 171 9.76 30.80 -33.08
CA GLY A 171 10.74 31.82 -33.44
C GLY A 171 10.14 32.88 -34.36
N ARG A 172 9.33 33.83 -33.84
CA ARG A 172 9.06 35.10 -34.56
C ARG A 172 8.59 36.26 -33.68
N GLU A 173 9.56 37.14 -33.40
CA GLU A 173 9.52 38.61 -33.21
C GLU A 173 8.31 39.28 -32.52
N GLY A 174 8.56 39.91 -31.37
CA GLY A 174 7.71 40.98 -30.83
C GLY A 174 8.15 41.51 -29.46
N ARG A 175 8.67 42.74 -29.42
CA ARG A 175 9.03 43.51 -28.20
C ARG A 175 7.83 43.70 -27.26
N GLY A 176 8.04 43.50 -25.95
CA GLY A 176 7.25 44.18 -24.91
C GLY A 176 7.11 43.42 -23.59
N GLN A 177 7.66 43.99 -22.51
CA GLN A 177 7.36 43.71 -21.09
C GLN A 177 7.56 42.26 -20.59
N LYS A 178 8.73 42.07 -19.97
CA LYS A 178 9.03 41.00 -19.02
C LYS A 178 8.12 41.13 -17.79
N LYS A 179 6.94 40.51 -17.83
CA LYS A 179 6.25 40.04 -16.63
C LYS A 179 6.88 38.71 -16.27
N THR A 180 7.70 38.72 -15.23
CA THR A 180 8.10 37.53 -14.49
C THR A 180 6.83 36.97 -13.83
N GLU A 181 6.09 36.15 -14.58
CA GLU A 181 5.23 35.14 -13.98
C GLU A 181 6.17 34.05 -13.46
N THR A 182 6.67 34.25 -12.24
CA THR A 182 7.10 33.12 -11.41
C THR A 182 5.84 32.34 -11.04
N ASP A 183 5.30 31.60 -12.00
CA ASP A 183 4.46 30.47 -11.66
C ASP A 183 5.43 29.48 -11.01
N SER A 184 5.35 29.41 -9.69
CA SER A 184 6.15 28.48 -8.92
C SER A 184 5.79 27.09 -9.43
N GLU A 185 6.66 26.43 -10.19
CA GLU A 185 6.56 24.99 -10.43
C GLU A 185 6.34 24.36 -9.06
N ALA A 186 5.09 23.99 -8.77
CA ALA A 186 4.75 23.44 -7.47
C ALA A 186 5.54 22.15 -7.35
N THR A 187 6.53 22.11 -6.44
CA THR A 187 7.37 20.93 -6.22
C THR A 187 6.45 19.73 -6.02
N MET A 188 6.44 18.82 -7.01
CA MET A 188 5.62 17.64 -6.96
C MET A 188 6.29 16.61 -6.04
N TYR A 189 5.48 15.84 -5.31
CA TYR A 189 5.98 14.81 -4.39
C TYR A 189 5.38 13.46 -4.73
N TYR A 190 6.21 12.41 -4.67
CA TYR A 190 5.75 11.04 -4.55
C TYR A 190 5.41 10.71 -3.10
N VAL A 191 4.26 10.06 -2.91
CA VAL A 191 3.93 9.29 -1.72
C VAL A 191 4.13 7.83 -2.05
N ILE A 192 4.97 7.16 -1.26
CA ILE A 192 5.39 5.78 -1.49
C ILE A 192 5.01 4.96 -0.29
N GLY A 193 4.04 4.07 -0.48
CA GLY A 193 3.58 3.11 0.52
C GLY A 193 4.11 1.72 0.23
N ALA A 194 4.79 1.09 1.18
CA ALA A 194 5.13 -0.33 1.10
C ALA A 194 4.53 -1.06 2.30
N ILE A 195 3.92 -2.22 2.03
CA ILE A 195 3.17 -3.00 3.01
C ILE A 195 3.63 -4.46 2.94
N LEU A 196 3.96 -5.06 4.08
CA LEU A 196 4.15 -6.49 4.24
C LEU A 196 3.02 -7.03 5.11
N TYR A 197 2.20 -7.89 4.53
CA TYR A 197 1.11 -8.57 5.23
C TYR A 197 1.59 -9.93 5.71
N ARG A 198 1.46 -10.17 7.02
CA ARG A 198 1.89 -11.44 7.62
C ARG A 198 0.98 -12.61 7.24
N THR A 199 -0.34 -12.37 7.21
CA THR A 199 -1.40 -13.39 7.23
C THR A 199 -2.34 -13.28 6.03
N LEU A 200 -2.30 -12.18 5.29
CA LEU A 200 -3.23 -11.93 4.19
C LEU A 200 -3.17 -13.02 3.09
N GLY A 201 -2.03 -13.66 2.91
CA GLY A 201 -1.86 -14.76 1.94
C GLY A 201 -2.79 -15.94 2.17
N VAL A 202 -3.14 -16.24 3.42
CA VAL A 202 -4.10 -17.32 3.71
C VAL A 202 -5.55 -16.83 3.73
N ILE A 203 -5.76 -15.51 3.88
CA ILE A 203 -7.09 -14.90 3.95
C ILE A 203 -7.66 -14.65 2.55
N LEU A 204 -6.82 -14.30 1.57
CA LEU A 204 -7.31 -14.06 0.22
C LEU A 204 -7.74 -15.37 -0.44
N PRO A 205 -8.84 -15.34 -1.22
CA PRO A 205 -9.26 -16.51 -1.96
C PRO A 205 -8.19 -16.90 -2.99
N ALA A 206 -8.04 -18.20 -3.22
CA ALA A 206 -7.17 -18.73 -4.27
C ALA A 206 -7.56 -18.14 -5.65
N PRO A 207 -6.61 -17.64 -6.45
CA PRO A 207 -6.92 -17.01 -7.72
C PRO A 207 -7.43 -18.03 -8.76
N ASN A 208 -6.84 -19.22 -8.78
CA ASN A 208 -7.19 -20.31 -9.71
C ASN A 208 -6.97 -21.66 -9.02
N PRO A 209 -7.99 -22.38 -8.55
CA PRO A 209 -7.80 -23.73 -8.02
C PRO A 209 -7.15 -24.65 -9.07
N PRO A 210 -6.16 -25.50 -8.70
CA PRO A 210 -5.71 -25.84 -7.35
C PRO A 210 -4.55 -24.98 -6.81
N ALA A 211 -4.36 -23.75 -7.30
CA ALA A 211 -3.31 -22.87 -6.83
C ALA A 211 -3.61 -22.24 -5.46
N MET A 212 -2.58 -22.01 -4.66
CA MET A 212 -2.65 -21.38 -3.33
C MET A 212 -1.49 -20.40 -3.14
N ILE A 213 -1.73 -19.30 -2.43
CA ILE A 213 -0.66 -18.35 -2.07
C ILE A 213 0.31 -19.04 -1.10
N ASN A 214 1.60 -18.99 -1.43
CA ASN A 214 2.68 -19.62 -0.68
C ASN A 214 3.72 -18.64 -0.17
N SER A 215 3.33 -17.40 0.08
CA SER A 215 4.22 -16.41 0.67
C SER A 215 3.43 -15.44 1.52
N LYS A 216 4.14 -14.57 2.24
CA LYS A 216 3.55 -13.30 2.66
C LYS A 216 3.18 -12.48 1.42
N ILE A 217 2.24 -11.56 1.60
CA ILE A 217 1.90 -10.61 0.54
C ILE A 217 2.69 -9.33 0.78
N LEU A 218 3.37 -8.88 -0.26
CA LEU A 218 4.07 -7.60 -0.29
C LEU A 218 3.35 -6.69 -1.28
N THR A 219 3.15 -5.43 -0.91
CA THR A 219 2.48 -4.43 -1.75
C THR A 219 3.28 -3.15 -1.78
N VAL A 220 3.34 -2.54 -2.96
CA VAL A 220 3.91 -1.22 -3.19
C VAL A 220 2.91 -0.37 -3.93
N THR A 221 2.66 0.83 -3.41
CA THR A 221 1.85 1.85 -4.07
C THR A 221 2.65 3.16 -4.14
N VAL A 222 2.58 3.83 -5.28
CA VAL A 222 3.26 5.10 -5.52
C VAL A 222 2.25 6.07 -6.13
N ARG A 223 2.07 7.25 -5.54
CA ARG A 223 1.25 8.33 -6.11
C ARG A 223 2.03 9.64 -6.15
N PRO A 224 2.03 10.39 -7.26
CA PRO A 224 1.46 10.03 -8.58
C PRO A 224 2.13 8.77 -9.18
N GLU A 225 1.47 8.12 -10.14
CA GLU A 225 2.00 6.92 -10.79
C GLU A 225 3.29 7.25 -11.55
N PRO A 226 4.41 6.55 -11.29
CA PRO A 226 5.69 6.80 -11.96
C PRO A 226 5.68 6.25 -13.39
N GLN A 227 6.47 6.87 -14.28
CA GLN A 227 6.62 6.44 -15.68
C GLN A 227 8.06 5.99 -15.96
N PRO A 228 8.48 4.81 -15.46
CA PRO A 228 9.85 4.35 -15.62
C PRO A 228 10.20 4.09 -17.09
N SER A 229 11.36 4.56 -17.53
CA SER A 229 11.94 4.20 -18.83
C SER A 229 12.35 2.73 -18.90
N GLU A 230 12.85 2.17 -17.78
CA GLU A 230 13.08 0.74 -17.59
C GLU A 230 12.60 0.29 -16.20
N PRO A 231 11.58 -0.58 -16.09
CA PRO A 231 11.13 -1.08 -14.79
C PRO A 231 12.00 -2.25 -14.31
N LYS A 232 12.71 -2.07 -13.19
CA LYS A 232 13.34 -3.18 -12.44
C LYS A 232 12.96 -3.14 -10.98
N VAL A 233 11.69 -3.40 -10.67
CA VAL A 233 11.29 -3.70 -9.28
C VAL A 233 11.68 -5.16 -9.00
N VAL A 234 12.51 -5.38 -7.98
CA VAL A 234 12.94 -6.72 -7.57
C VAL A 234 12.20 -7.09 -6.30
N VAL A 235 11.59 -8.27 -6.30
CA VAL A 235 10.91 -8.81 -5.11
C VAL A 235 11.41 -10.22 -4.84
N GLU A 236 11.84 -10.45 -3.61
CA GLU A 236 12.20 -11.75 -3.07
C GLU A 236 11.13 -12.14 -2.05
N LEU A 237 10.51 -13.30 -2.23
CA LEU A 237 9.47 -13.80 -1.33
C LEU A 237 9.91 -15.13 -0.74
N SER A 238 9.71 -15.27 0.57
CA SER A 238 10.03 -16.51 1.27
C SER A 238 8.84 -17.47 1.21
N PRO A 239 9.04 -18.70 0.70
CA PRO A 239 7.96 -19.66 0.62
C PRO A 239 7.48 -20.06 2.01
N LEU A 240 6.17 -20.19 2.20
CA LEU A 240 5.58 -20.72 3.44
C LEU A 240 5.73 -22.25 3.51
N ILE A 241 5.75 -22.91 2.34
CA ILE A 241 5.89 -24.35 2.14
C ILE A 241 6.97 -24.57 1.07
N ASN A 242 7.86 -25.55 1.28
CA ASN A 242 8.97 -25.88 0.38
C ASN A 242 8.50 -26.50 -0.95
N VAL A 243 8.03 -25.68 -1.88
CA VAL A 243 7.62 -26.06 -3.25
C VAL A 243 7.71 -24.80 -4.14
N SER A 244 8.37 -24.91 -5.29
CA SER A 244 8.85 -23.76 -6.06
C SER A 244 8.00 -23.46 -7.30
N PHE A 245 7.21 -22.39 -7.27
CA PHE A 245 6.83 -21.60 -8.45
C PHE A 245 6.59 -20.13 -8.01
N PHE A 246 6.98 -19.16 -8.85
CA PHE A 246 6.84 -17.71 -8.59
C PHE A 246 6.05 -17.05 -9.71
N PHE A 247 5.00 -16.28 -9.39
CA PHE A 247 4.26 -15.48 -10.36
C PHE A 247 3.96 -14.09 -9.79
N PHE A 248 3.99 -13.06 -10.63
CA PHE A 248 3.71 -11.67 -10.25
C PHE A 248 2.27 -11.32 -10.64
N LEU A 249 1.48 -10.71 -9.74
CA LEU A 249 0.13 -10.27 -10.04
C LEU A 249 0.05 -8.73 -10.00
N LYS A 250 0.23 -8.08 -11.15
CA LYS A 250 0.04 -6.62 -11.25
C LYS A 250 -1.46 -6.31 -11.32
N PHE A 251 -2.00 -5.61 -10.32
CA PHE A 251 -3.36 -5.07 -10.34
C PHE A 251 -3.28 -3.53 -10.34
N SER A 252 -3.54 -2.90 -11.49
CA SER A 252 -3.57 -1.43 -11.64
C SER A 252 -2.20 -0.74 -11.40
N ALA A 253 -2.22 0.56 -11.08
CA ALA A 253 -1.09 1.42 -10.69
C ALA A 253 -0.40 0.99 -9.37
N THR A 254 -0.93 -0.02 -8.68
CA THR A 254 -0.38 -0.59 -7.45
C THR A 254 0.25 -1.95 -7.76
N LEU A 255 1.49 -2.16 -7.33
CA LEU A 255 2.18 -3.44 -7.50
C LEU A 255 1.89 -4.34 -6.29
N PHE A 256 1.05 -5.36 -6.49
CA PHE A 256 0.84 -6.46 -5.55
C PHE A 256 1.77 -7.63 -5.91
N VAL A 257 2.48 -8.18 -4.94
CA VAL A 257 3.42 -9.28 -5.18
C VAL A 257 3.25 -10.37 -4.13
N CYS A 258 2.99 -11.59 -4.61
CA CYS A 258 2.86 -12.80 -3.81
C CYS A 258 3.29 -14.02 -4.65
N ALA A 259 3.77 -15.08 -4.03
CA ALA A 259 4.11 -16.33 -4.71
C ALA A 259 2.95 -17.34 -4.60
N TYR A 260 2.81 -18.23 -5.59
CA TYR A 260 1.76 -19.26 -5.63
C TYR A 260 2.35 -20.65 -5.83
N ILE A 261 1.69 -21.68 -5.29
CA ILE A 261 1.93 -23.10 -5.63
C ILE A 261 0.68 -23.65 -6.30
N GLU A 262 0.83 -24.39 -7.41
CA GLU A 262 -0.22 -25.30 -7.90
C GLU A 262 -0.16 -26.63 -7.14
N ILE A 263 -1.24 -26.99 -6.45
CA ILE A 263 -1.33 -28.30 -5.81
C ILE A 263 -1.66 -29.33 -6.89
N PRO A 264 -0.81 -30.34 -7.16
CA PRO A 264 -1.11 -31.35 -8.16
C PRO A 264 -2.40 -32.09 -7.77
N GLN A 265 -3.40 -32.06 -8.65
CA GLN A 265 -4.58 -32.88 -8.52
C GLN A 265 -4.13 -34.34 -8.48
N LYS A 266 -4.36 -35.03 -7.36
CA LYS A 266 -4.31 -36.49 -7.36
C LYS A 266 -5.39 -36.94 -8.33
N ASN A 267 -4.99 -37.37 -9.52
CA ASN A 267 -5.87 -38.20 -10.35
C ASN A 267 -6.25 -39.39 -9.47
N GLY A 268 -7.53 -39.47 -9.10
CA GLY A 268 -8.08 -40.59 -8.35
C GLY A 268 -7.90 -41.90 -9.14
N PRO A 269 -7.99 -43.05 -8.46
CA PRO A 269 -7.86 -44.36 -9.10
C PRO A 269 -8.89 -44.58 -10.20
#